data_AF-A0A3G8ZMX4-F1
#
_entry.id   AF-A0A3G8ZMX4-F1
#
_cell.length_a   1.000
_cell.length_b   1.000
_cell.length_c   1.000
_cell.angle_alpha   90.00
_cell.angle_beta   90.00
_cell.angle_gamma   90.00
#
_symmetry.space_group_name_H-M   'P 1'
#
loop_
_entity.id
_entity.type
_entity.pdbx_description
1 polymer ?
#
loop_
_entity_poly.entity_id
_entity_poly.type
_entity_poly.pdbx_seq_one_letter_code
_entity_poly.pdbx_strand_id
1 'polypeptide(L)'
;MKKVFILSVLAVFSAFAVSCKDNDDYSQIESVFATKIDSVKIPMDTMALGVTQEILVYSTFKKTCEGIYSYDYNYTNDSVRTIANFAYKTNDVCGDGTYVDGSRINFKPTKTGNYIFKFWTGKDAAGANTFLEKKVVVE
;
A
#
# COMPACT_ATOMS: atom_id res chain seq x y z
N MET A 1 63.32 4.21 -13.07
CA MET A 1 61.99 3.90 -12.46
C MET A 1 61.14 5.17 -12.23
N LYS A 2 61.12 6.13 -13.17
CA LYS A 2 60.29 7.35 -13.06
C LYS A 2 59.20 7.44 -14.16
N LYS A 3 59.35 6.69 -15.25
CA LYS A 3 58.41 6.69 -16.39
C LYS A 3 57.27 5.67 -16.25
N VAL A 4 57.43 4.65 -15.41
CA VAL A 4 56.40 3.60 -15.18
C VAL A 4 55.28 4.11 -14.27
N PHE A 5 55.60 5.02 -13.34
CA PHE A 5 54.63 5.60 -12.40
C PHE A 5 53.65 6.59 -13.06
N ILE A 6 53.98 7.10 -14.25
CA ILE A 6 53.13 8.06 -14.99
C ILE A 6 52.08 7.32 -15.83
N LEU A 7 52.40 6.12 -16.34
CA LEU A 7 51.43 5.32 -17.11
C LEU A 7 50.32 4.71 -16.24
N SER A 8 50.59 4.41 -14.96
CA SER A 8 49.60 3.86 -14.04
C SER A 8 48.58 4.89 -13.55
N VAL A 9 48.92 6.19 -13.55
CA VAL A 9 48.01 7.26 -13.09
C VAL A 9 47.01 7.66 -14.18
N LEU A 10 47.38 7.57 -15.48
CA LEU A 10 46.44 7.84 -16.57
C LEU A 10 45.39 6.74 -16.77
N ALA A 11 45.71 5.48 -16.44
CA ALA A 11 44.78 4.36 -16.59
C ALA A 11 43.67 4.33 -15.52
N VAL A 12 43.87 5.00 -14.38
CA VAL A 12 42.89 5.05 -13.28
C VAL A 12 41.88 6.19 -13.48
N PHE A 13 42.23 7.24 -14.23
CA PHE A 13 41.33 8.37 -14.50
C PHE A 13 40.25 8.08 -15.56
N SER A 14 40.46 7.09 -16.43
CA SER A 14 39.48 6.72 -17.46
C SER A 14 38.34 5.83 -16.94
N ALA A 15 38.43 5.32 -15.70
CA ALA A 15 37.41 4.45 -15.10
C ALA A 15 36.22 5.21 -14.47
N PHE A 16 36.26 6.54 -14.38
CA PHE A 16 35.23 7.35 -13.72
C PHE A 16 34.21 8.02 -14.66
N ALA A 17 34.30 7.80 -15.97
CA ALA A 17 33.45 8.48 -16.96
C ALA A 17 32.22 7.67 -17.42
N VAL A 18 31.84 6.60 -16.70
CA VAL A 18 30.53 5.95 -16.94
C VAL A 18 29.46 6.77 -16.21
N SER A 19 29.04 7.87 -16.82
CA SER A 19 27.78 8.52 -16.45
C SER A 19 26.66 7.65 -17.00
N CYS A 20 26.00 6.89 -16.13
CA CYS A 20 24.68 6.37 -16.46
C CYS A 20 23.79 7.60 -16.67
N LYS A 21 23.46 7.90 -17.93
CA LYS A 21 22.38 8.83 -18.24
C LYS A 21 21.11 8.14 -17.76
N ASP A 22 20.68 8.50 -16.56
CA ASP A 22 19.35 8.17 -16.08
C ASP A 22 18.37 8.76 -17.10
N ASN A 23 17.70 7.85 -17.82
CA ASN A 23 16.69 8.23 -18.79
C ASN A 23 15.39 8.30 -18.00
N ASP A 24 15.21 9.41 -17.26
CA ASP A 24 14.12 9.67 -16.30
C ASP A 24 12.74 9.82 -16.95
N ASP A 25 12.53 9.23 -18.13
CA ASP A 25 11.26 9.26 -18.86
C ASP A 25 10.22 8.26 -18.31
N TYR A 26 10.46 7.70 -17.12
CA TYR A 26 9.54 6.78 -16.44
C TYR A 26 8.78 7.48 -15.32
N SER A 27 7.51 7.12 -15.17
CA SER A 27 6.66 7.55 -14.06
C SER A 27 7.27 7.15 -12.72
N GLN A 28 7.48 8.12 -11.85
CA GLN A 28 8.05 7.95 -10.50
C GLN A 28 6.99 8.20 -9.44
N ILE A 29 6.99 7.39 -8.37
CA ILE A 29 6.13 7.64 -7.21
C ILE A 29 6.65 8.87 -6.48
N GLU A 30 5.84 9.92 -6.39
CA GLU A 30 6.13 11.14 -5.64
C GLU A 30 5.72 11.04 -4.18
N SER A 31 4.62 10.33 -3.90
CA SER A 31 4.08 10.24 -2.56
C SER A 31 3.27 8.98 -2.31
N VAL A 32 3.20 8.61 -1.03
CA VAL A 32 2.36 7.53 -0.51
C VAL A 32 1.52 8.10 0.62
N PHE A 33 0.22 7.85 0.61
CA PHE A 33 -0.71 8.43 1.57
C PHE A 33 -1.86 7.47 1.90
N ALA A 34 -2.42 7.62 3.10
CA ALA A 34 -3.59 6.86 3.51
C ALA A 34 -4.79 7.28 2.65
N THR A 35 -5.48 6.30 2.07
CA THR A 35 -6.69 6.50 1.27
C THR A 35 -7.89 5.83 1.94
N LYS A 36 -9.05 6.48 1.83
CA LYS A 36 -10.26 5.98 2.45
C LYS A 36 -10.69 4.67 1.80
N ILE A 37 -11.25 3.77 2.60
CA ILE A 37 -11.95 2.59 2.09
C ILE A 37 -13.40 2.99 1.83
N ASP A 38 -13.83 2.92 0.57
CA ASP A 38 -15.17 3.30 0.14
C ASP A 38 -16.20 2.19 0.40
N SER A 39 -15.79 0.93 0.19
CA SER A 39 -16.67 -0.22 0.41
C SER A 39 -15.87 -1.49 0.69
N VAL A 40 -16.56 -2.47 1.28
CA VAL A 40 -15.97 -3.77 1.61
C VAL A 40 -16.92 -4.90 1.23
N LYS A 41 -16.35 -6.03 0.80
CA LYS A 41 -17.06 -7.29 0.63
C LYS A 41 -16.42 -8.34 1.54
N ILE A 42 -17.23 -8.85 2.46
CA ILE A 42 -16.86 -9.95 3.35
C ILE A 42 -17.74 -11.12 2.92
N PRO A 43 -17.17 -12.24 2.43
CA PRO A 43 -17.95 -13.37 1.93
C PRO A 43 -18.88 -13.98 2.99
N MET A 44 -18.41 -14.07 4.24
CA MET A 44 -19.15 -14.71 5.33
C MET A 44 -19.00 -13.90 6.62
N ASP A 45 -20.14 -13.60 7.25
CA ASP A 45 -20.20 -13.00 8.58
C ASP A 45 -20.02 -14.01 9.71
N THR A 46 -20.10 -15.32 9.42
CA THR A 46 -19.70 -16.42 10.31
C THR A 46 -18.79 -17.40 9.57
N MET A 47 -17.68 -17.81 10.19
CA MET A 47 -16.72 -18.74 9.59
C MET A 47 -16.16 -19.74 10.63
N ALA A 48 -15.71 -20.89 10.16
CA ALA A 48 -15.02 -21.85 11.02
C ALA A 48 -13.58 -21.40 11.36
N LEU A 49 -13.13 -21.75 12.55
CA LEU A 49 -11.77 -21.54 13.03
C LEU A 49 -10.73 -22.11 12.05
N GLY A 50 -9.66 -21.35 11.78
CA GLY A 50 -8.56 -21.80 10.94
C GLY A 50 -8.86 -21.87 9.43
N VAL A 51 -10.08 -21.57 9.00
CA VAL A 51 -10.41 -21.36 7.58
C VAL A 51 -9.95 -19.97 7.15
N THR A 52 -9.49 -19.81 5.91
CA THR A 52 -9.18 -18.49 5.35
C THR A 52 -10.40 -17.97 4.59
N GLN A 53 -10.83 -16.74 4.86
CA GLN A 53 -11.70 -15.99 3.96
C GLN A 53 -10.98 -14.76 3.42
N GLU A 54 -11.23 -14.45 2.14
CA GLU A 54 -10.69 -13.26 1.48
C GLU A 54 -11.68 -12.11 1.63
N ILE A 55 -11.27 -11.06 2.31
CA ILE A 55 -12.01 -9.80 2.42
C ILE A 55 -11.51 -8.86 1.32
N LEU A 56 -12.43 -8.32 0.54
CA LEU A 56 -12.12 -7.34 -0.50
C LEU A 56 -12.44 -5.94 0.03
N VAL A 57 -11.47 -5.03 -0.06
CA VAL A 57 -11.63 -3.62 0.33
C VAL A 57 -11.37 -2.74 -0.89
N TYR A 58 -12.24 -1.76 -1.12
CA TYR A 58 -12.21 -0.94 -2.34
C TYR A 58 -12.01 0.53 -2.02
N SER A 59 -11.23 1.19 -2.86
CA SER A 59 -10.95 2.62 -2.81
C SER A 59 -11.04 3.22 -4.22
N THR A 60 -11.36 4.52 -4.28
CA THR A 60 -11.43 5.30 -5.52
C THR A 60 -10.14 6.07 -5.75
N PHE A 61 -9.59 6.00 -6.96
CA PHE A 61 -8.32 6.60 -7.36
C PHE A 61 -8.50 7.52 -8.58
N LYS A 62 -7.66 8.55 -8.69
CA LYS A 62 -7.52 9.33 -9.93
C LYS A 62 -6.86 8.49 -11.03
N LYS A 63 -7.36 8.60 -12.24
CA LYS A 63 -6.78 7.88 -13.38
C LYS A 63 -5.37 8.39 -13.68
N THR A 64 -4.57 7.51 -14.27
CA THR A 64 -3.19 7.78 -14.76
C THR A 64 -2.14 7.95 -13.68
N CYS A 65 -2.44 8.61 -12.56
CA CYS A 65 -1.42 9.04 -11.59
C CYS A 65 -1.53 8.38 -10.22
N GLU A 66 -2.64 7.74 -9.87
CA GLU A 66 -2.86 7.14 -8.54
C GLU A 66 -3.20 5.66 -8.65
N GLY A 67 -2.90 4.91 -7.60
CA GLY A 67 -3.26 3.50 -7.48
C GLY A 67 -2.98 2.94 -6.10
N ILE A 68 -3.22 1.64 -5.94
CA ILE A 68 -2.94 0.92 -4.68
C ILE A 68 -1.43 0.80 -4.50
N TYR A 69 -0.95 1.28 -3.35
CA TYR A 69 0.43 1.05 -2.92
C TYR A 69 0.52 -0.15 -1.98
N SER A 70 -0.28 -0.14 -0.92
CA SER A 70 -0.30 -1.19 0.10
C SER A 70 -1.57 -1.10 0.95
N TYR A 71 -1.65 -1.96 1.96
CA TYR A 71 -2.61 -1.81 3.04
C TYR A 71 -1.93 -2.08 4.37
N ASP A 72 -2.43 -1.41 5.40
CA ASP A 72 -2.07 -1.67 6.79
C ASP A 72 -3.13 -2.55 7.43
N TYR A 73 -2.67 -3.56 8.18
CA TYR A 73 -3.51 -4.46 8.97
C TYR A 73 -2.98 -4.47 10.41
N ASN A 74 -3.68 -3.75 11.29
CA ASN A 74 -3.25 -3.53 12.68
C ASN A 74 -4.24 -4.15 13.66
N TYR A 75 -3.73 -4.71 14.75
CA TYR A 75 -4.54 -5.23 15.85
C TYR A 75 -3.79 -5.15 17.17
N THR A 76 -4.47 -4.69 18.22
CA THR A 76 -3.93 -4.62 19.59
C THR A 76 -4.43 -5.77 20.47
N ASN A 77 -5.50 -6.45 20.06
CA ASN A 77 -6.05 -7.64 20.69
C ASN A 77 -6.61 -8.58 19.61
N ASP A 78 -7.09 -9.76 20.02
CA ASP A 78 -7.59 -10.75 19.07
C ASP A 78 -8.95 -10.40 18.44
N SER A 79 -9.75 -9.53 19.05
CA SER A 79 -11.14 -9.27 18.64
C SER A 79 -11.30 -8.05 17.76
N VAL A 80 -10.30 -7.17 17.63
CA VAL A 80 -10.39 -5.95 16.80
C VAL A 80 -9.33 -5.97 15.72
N ARG A 81 -9.73 -5.70 14.48
CA ARG A 81 -8.87 -5.57 13.30
C ARG A 81 -9.07 -4.20 12.70
N THR A 82 -8.02 -3.39 12.62
CA THR A 82 -8.06 -2.07 12.00
C THR A 82 -7.30 -2.11 10.68
N ILE A 83 -7.96 -1.70 9.61
CA ILE A 83 -7.44 -1.77 8.25
C ILE A 83 -7.46 -0.37 7.63
N ALA A 84 -6.37 0.00 6.98
CA ALA A 84 -6.29 1.20 6.15
C ALA A 84 -5.65 0.86 4.80
N ASN A 85 -6.15 1.44 3.71
CA ASN A 85 -5.48 1.36 2.42
C ASN A 85 -4.49 2.52 2.27
N PHE A 86 -3.39 2.28 1.58
CA PHE A 86 -2.43 3.30 1.17
C PHE A 86 -2.39 3.38 -0.35
N ALA A 87 -2.47 4.59 -0.86
CA ALA A 87 -2.34 4.92 -2.27
C ALA A 87 -0.94 5.46 -2.55
N TYR A 88 -0.47 5.27 -3.79
CA TYR A 88 0.63 6.07 -4.33
C TYR A 88 0.07 7.17 -5.23
N LYS A 89 0.87 8.22 -5.43
CA LYS A 89 0.73 9.17 -6.52
C LYS A 89 2.05 9.30 -7.26
N THR A 90 1.99 9.29 -8.59
CA THR A 90 3.14 9.53 -9.48
C THR A 90 3.30 11.00 -9.86
N ASN A 91 4.42 11.32 -10.48
CA ASN A 91 4.71 12.62 -11.10
C ASN A 91 3.95 12.87 -12.42
N ASP A 92 3.12 11.93 -12.86
CA ASP A 92 2.30 12.12 -14.06
C ASP A 92 1.13 13.06 -13.81
N VAL A 93 0.67 13.69 -14.90
CA VAL A 93 -0.59 14.44 -14.88
C VAL A 93 -1.76 13.45 -14.74
N CYS A 94 -2.53 13.60 -13.67
CA CYS A 94 -3.74 12.83 -13.45
C CYS A 94 -4.74 13.03 -14.59
N GLY A 95 -5.26 11.93 -15.12
CA GLY A 95 -6.29 11.95 -16.16
C GLY A 95 -7.66 12.32 -15.60
N ASP A 96 -8.59 12.63 -16.50
CA ASP A 96 -9.97 12.95 -16.14
C ASP A 96 -10.71 11.74 -15.56
N GLY A 97 -11.48 12.01 -14.50
CA GLY A 97 -12.31 11.04 -13.81
C GLY A 97 -11.57 10.18 -12.78
N THR A 98 -12.24 9.12 -12.36
CA THR A 98 -11.76 8.20 -11.33
C THR A 98 -12.02 6.76 -11.73
N TYR A 99 -11.39 5.84 -11.02
CA TYR A 99 -11.68 4.42 -11.10
C TYR A 99 -11.64 3.80 -9.70
N VAL A 100 -12.26 2.63 -9.55
CA VAL A 100 -12.25 1.87 -8.29
C VAL A 100 -11.30 0.70 -8.45
N ASP A 101 -10.44 0.50 -7.46
CA ASP A 101 -9.58 -0.67 -7.35
C ASP A 101 -9.65 -1.24 -5.92
N GLY A 102 -9.19 -2.46 -5.71
CA GLY A 102 -9.30 -3.12 -4.42
C GLY A 102 -8.09 -3.94 -3.96
N SER A 103 -7.88 -3.93 -2.65
CA SER A 103 -6.91 -4.78 -1.95
C SER A 103 -7.59 -6.05 -1.43
N ARG A 104 -6.82 -7.15 -1.39
CA ARG A 104 -7.25 -8.45 -0.87
C ARG A 104 -6.64 -8.69 0.50
N ILE A 105 -7.48 -9.02 1.48
CA ILE A 105 -7.06 -9.28 2.86
C ILE A 105 -7.46 -10.70 3.22
N ASN A 106 -6.46 -11.55 3.43
CA ASN A 106 -6.68 -12.93 3.84
C ASN A 106 -6.82 -13.00 5.37
N PHE A 107 -8.04 -13.28 5.84
CA PHE A 107 -8.31 -13.45 7.27
C PHE A 107 -8.39 -14.93 7.62
N LYS A 108 -7.46 -15.38 8.47
CA LYS A 108 -7.39 -16.75 9.01
C LYS A 108 -7.29 -16.70 10.54
N PRO A 109 -8.41 -16.76 11.27
CA PRO A 109 -8.41 -16.66 12.73
C PRO A 109 -7.83 -17.91 13.39
N THR A 110 -7.12 -17.73 14.51
CA THR A 110 -6.59 -18.80 15.37
C THR A 110 -7.32 -18.91 16.70
N LYS A 111 -8.34 -18.07 16.93
CA LYS A 111 -9.22 -18.13 18.10
C LYS A 111 -10.68 -17.98 17.66
N THR A 112 -11.59 -18.62 18.39
CA THR A 112 -13.03 -18.39 18.23
C THR A 112 -13.43 -17.07 18.87
N GLY A 113 -14.57 -16.53 18.47
CA GLY A 113 -15.15 -15.33 19.05
C GLY A 113 -15.64 -14.32 18.03
N ASN A 114 -15.96 -13.13 18.53
CA ASN A 114 -16.45 -12.02 17.72
C ASN A 114 -15.28 -11.13 17.30
N TYR A 115 -15.11 -10.94 15.99
CA TYR A 115 -14.12 -10.06 15.40
C TYR A 115 -14.81 -8.81 14.84
N ILE A 116 -14.34 -7.63 15.26
CA ILE A 116 -14.77 -6.33 14.73
C ILE A 116 -13.68 -5.80 13.82
N PHE A 117 -14.02 -5.67 12.54
CA PHE A 117 -13.19 -5.04 11.52
C PHE A 117 -13.54 -3.57 11.44
N LYS A 118 -12.53 -2.69 11.56
CA LYS A 118 -12.61 -1.24 11.41
C LYS A 118 -11.85 -0.84 10.16
N PHE A 119 -12.56 -0.51 9.09
CA PHE A 119 -11.96 -0.06 7.84
C PHE A 119 -11.90 1.46 7.84
N TRP A 120 -10.70 2.03 7.73
CA TRP A 120 -10.49 3.48 7.85
C TRP A 120 -11.18 4.24 6.70
N THR A 121 -11.99 5.25 7.04
CA THR A 121 -12.75 6.05 6.08
C THR A 121 -12.33 7.52 6.02
N GLY A 122 -11.33 7.93 6.80
CA GLY A 122 -10.86 9.30 6.86
C GLY A 122 -10.71 9.83 8.28
N LYS A 123 -10.79 11.15 8.40
CA LYS A 123 -10.89 11.86 9.66
C LYS A 123 -12.12 12.74 9.66
N ASP A 124 -12.75 12.92 10.82
CA ASP A 124 -13.84 13.86 11.00
C ASP A 124 -13.32 15.31 11.13
N ALA A 125 -14.24 16.25 11.34
CA ALA A 125 -13.93 17.67 11.50
C ALA A 125 -13.04 17.99 12.73
N ALA A 126 -13.02 17.11 13.74
CA ALA A 126 -12.16 17.23 14.92
C ALA A 126 -10.79 16.55 14.72
N GLY A 127 -10.55 15.93 13.56
CA GLY A 127 -9.32 15.22 13.24
C GLY A 127 -9.26 13.79 13.79
N ALA A 128 -10.37 13.27 14.33
CA ALA A 128 -10.45 11.90 14.80
C ALA A 128 -10.71 10.93 13.65
N ASN A 129 -10.09 9.73 13.70
CA ASN A 129 -10.25 8.73 12.64
C ASN A 129 -11.69 8.20 12.61
N THR A 130 -12.24 8.07 11.40
CA THR A 130 -13.55 7.46 11.14
C THR A 130 -13.38 6.09 10.53
N PHE A 131 -14.35 5.19 10.78
CA PHE A 131 -14.29 3.80 10.34
C PHE A 131 -15.64 3.30 9.83
N LEU A 132 -15.60 2.46 8.80
CA LEU A 132 -16.67 1.52 8.46
C LEU A 132 -16.46 0.26 9.29
N GLU A 133 -17.42 -0.12 10.11
CA GLU A 133 -17.30 -1.29 10.99
C GLU A 133 -18.08 -2.49 10.45
N LYS A 134 -17.47 -3.69 10.52
CA LYS A 134 -18.11 -4.97 10.20
C LYS A 134 -17.78 -6.01 11.26
N LYS A 135 -18.71 -6.93 11.49
CA LYS A 135 -18.55 -8.03 12.44
C LYS A 135 -18.39 -9.35 11.68
N VAL A 136 -17.45 -10.18 12.14
CA VAL A 136 -17.29 -11.58 11.73
C VAL A 136 -17.26 -12.45 12.98
N VAL A 137 -18.05 -13.53 12.99
CA VAL A 137 -18.07 -14.54 14.06
C VAL A 137 -17.20 -15.71 13.64
N VAL A 138 -16.36 -16.18 14.55
CA VAL A 138 -15.52 -17.36 14.36
C VAL A 138 -15.92 -18.44 15.34
N GLU A 139 -16.28 -19.60 14.82
CA GLU A 139 -16.77 -20.76 15.56
C GLU A 139 -15.86 -21.98 15.41
#